data_AF-A0A0J6FDW9-F1
#
_entry.id   AF-A0A0J6FDW9-F1
#
_cell.length_a   1.000
_cell.length_b   1.000
_cell.length_c   1.000
_cell.angle_alpha   90.00
_cell.angle_beta   90.00
_cell.angle_gamma   90.00
#
_symmetry.space_group_name_H-M   'P 1'
#
loop_
_entity.id
_entity.type
_entity.pdbx_description
1 polymer ?
#
loop_
_entity_poly.entity_id
_entity_poly.type
_entity_poly.pdbx_seq_one_letter_code
_entity_poly.pdbx_strand_id
1 'polypeptide(L)'
;MPSNDEKWCSDTIAMVNPELALFRDMFPANKENSTLETGAGSLRVESIDLEVEKRVVKKLDWRVMPLLSALYLLSFLDRTNIGNARIAGMESDLRLNGSQYTWLLTIFYISFITFQFQGVMWKIIPPHIWATIVVFGWGLFATCQAAVHSWAGEMALRFLLGVAEAGFSTGIPYLLSFFYRRQELGLRCGLFLAAAPVANTFSGALAYAITSGKSKIAPWRLLFLVEGLPTILMAPITFYFLPDSPSKARFLNEEEKKVAEARAVRQVGRVDRVGNMDWKDAFSVLRDVKLWCGVLIYFNFAISYASLPVFLPTLLADMGFTAIDAQGLTAPPFFLAILVTIGTTWAADRLQQRGIIVAILCLVTVIGYVLLAACTSVAARYAGVWIASCGLFAAVANTTPWLLNNQGSDNRRGMLSVVLSLLGQSGTLLGTNVFPDSERPRFIKGQTI
;
A
#
# COMPACT_ATOMS: atom_id res chain seq x y z
N MET A 1 33.51 10.34 29.30
CA MET A 1 33.41 11.81 29.17
C MET A 1 32.94 12.09 27.75
N PRO A 2 31.77 12.72 27.55
CA PRO A 2 31.30 13.05 26.21
C PRO A 2 32.20 14.13 25.59
N SER A 3 32.38 14.07 24.26
CA SER A 3 33.19 15.03 23.50
C SER A 3 32.53 16.42 23.50
N ASN A 4 33.33 17.47 23.35
CA ASN A 4 32.88 18.87 23.43
C ASN A 4 31.76 19.25 22.42
N ASP A 5 31.59 18.47 21.34
CA ASP A 5 30.55 18.71 20.32
C ASP A 5 29.14 18.30 20.79
N GLU A 6 29.02 17.27 21.63
CA GLU A 6 27.72 16.85 22.21
C GLU A 6 27.21 17.85 23.25
N LYS A 7 28.14 18.55 23.92
CA LYS A 7 27.82 19.56 24.93
C LYS A 7 27.21 20.82 24.29
N TRP A 8 27.73 21.24 23.14
CA TRP A 8 27.20 22.38 22.39
C TRP A 8 25.78 22.14 21.85
N CYS A 9 25.50 20.93 21.36
CA CYS A 9 24.16 20.57 20.86
C CYS A 9 23.14 20.47 22.01
N SER A 10 23.56 19.93 23.16
CA SER A 10 22.76 19.85 24.39
C SER A 10 22.41 21.24 24.95
N ASP A 11 23.37 22.14 25.01
CA ASP A 11 23.19 23.48 25.61
C ASP A 11 22.33 24.38 24.71
N THR A 12 22.38 24.19 23.39
CA THR A 12 21.52 24.91 22.42
C THR A 12 20.06 24.45 22.49
N ILE A 13 19.81 23.14 22.69
CA ILE A 13 18.44 22.59 22.83
C ILE A 13 17.80 23.03 24.15
N ALA A 14 18.58 23.13 25.23
CA ALA A 14 18.09 23.61 26.53
C ALA A 14 17.70 25.10 26.53
N MET A 15 18.32 25.91 25.68
CA MET A 15 17.99 27.34 25.55
C MET A 15 16.67 27.61 24.79
N VAL A 16 16.24 26.70 23.91
CA VAL A 16 15.08 26.92 23.03
C VAL A 16 13.77 26.40 23.64
N ASN A 17 13.81 25.48 24.60
CA ASN A 17 12.60 24.97 25.25
C ASN A 17 12.86 24.44 26.68
N PRO A 18 12.68 25.27 27.73
CA PRO A 18 12.98 24.88 29.12
C PRO A 18 12.09 23.74 29.67
N GLU A 19 10.97 23.41 29.02
CA GLU A 19 10.14 22.25 29.43
C GLU A 19 10.76 20.89 29.06
N LEU A 20 11.61 20.82 28.02
CA LEU A 20 12.28 19.58 27.62
C LEU A 20 13.40 19.15 28.58
N ALA A 21 14.00 20.09 29.31
CA ALA A 21 15.02 19.79 30.33
C ALA A 21 14.39 19.12 31.56
N LEU A 22 13.18 19.56 31.97
CA LEU A 22 12.41 18.95 33.05
C LEU A 22 11.94 17.52 32.73
N PHE A 23 11.70 17.21 31.44
CA PHE A 23 11.34 15.85 31.03
C PHE A 23 12.50 14.85 31.09
N ARG A 24 13.75 15.29 31.03
CA ARG A 24 14.93 14.42 31.09
C ARG A 24 15.17 13.88 32.51
N ASP A 25 14.87 14.68 33.52
CA ASP A 25 15.03 14.30 34.93
C ASP A 25 13.85 13.45 35.45
N MET A 26 12.75 13.37 34.69
CA MET A 26 11.57 12.55 35.02
C MET A 26 11.66 11.08 34.55
N PHE A 27 12.70 10.72 33.80
CA PHE A 27 12.98 9.35 33.39
C PHE A 27 14.42 8.98 33.79
N PRO A 28 14.65 8.44 35.00
CA PRO A 28 15.96 7.86 35.29
C PRO A 28 16.26 6.79 34.23
N ALA A 29 17.51 6.74 33.77
CA ALA A 29 17.98 5.71 32.84
C ALA A 29 17.83 4.35 33.51
N ASN A 30 16.67 3.71 33.29
CA ASN A 30 16.24 2.61 34.11
C ASN A 30 16.92 1.31 33.64
N LYS A 31 18.05 0.98 34.29
CA LYS A 31 18.54 -0.40 34.40
C LYS A 31 17.66 -1.14 35.41
N GLU A 32 16.39 -1.35 35.08
CA GLU A 32 15.50 -2.19 35.88
C GLU A 32 15.19 -3.48 35.14
N ASN A 33 15.79 -4.56 35.66
CA ASN A 33 15.39 -5.94 35.38
C ASN A 33 13.95 -6.13 35.90
N SER A 34 12.95 -5.88 35.06
CA SER A 34 11.56 -6.20 35.38
C SER A 34 11.27 -7.65 35.00
N THR A 35 11.13 -8.51 36.00
CA THR A 35 10.59 -9.86 35.85
C THR A 35 9.07 -9.78 35.71
N LEU A 36 8.55 -10.10 34.52
CA LEU A 36 7.12 -10.33 34.32
C LEU A 36 6.82 -11.81 34.54
N GLU A 37 6.12 -12.12 35.63
CA GLU A 37 5.63 -13.48 35.89
C GLU A 37 4.45 -13.79 34.96
N THR A 38 4.63 -14.73 34.04
CA THR A 38 3.54 -15.43 33.36
C THR A 38 3.52 -16.86 33.85
N GLY A 39 2.34 -17.43 34.08
CA GLY A 39 2.11 -18.75 34.70
C GLY A 39 2.60 -19.98 33.94
N ALA A 40 3.58 -19.81 33.04
CA ALA A 40 4.33 -20.89 32.40
C ALA A 40 5.76 -20.39 32.12
N GLY A 41 6.65 -20.56 33.09
CA GLY A 41 8.08 -20.30 32.96
C GLY A 41 8.48 -18.81 32.94
N SER A 42 9.32 -18.41 33.90
CA SER A 42 9.88 -17.06 33.97
C SER A 42 10.80 -16.78 32.76
N LEU A 43 10.28 -16.20 31.69
CA LEU A 43 11.10 -15.58 30.65
C LEU A 43 11.68 -14.28 31.24
N ARG A 44 12.93 -14.36 31.74
CA ARG A 44 13.72 -13.15 32.03
C ARG A 44 13.83 -12.38 30.71
N VAL A 45 13.35 -11.13 30.70
CA VAL A 45 13.67 -10.20 29.61
C VAL A 45 15.17 -9.90 29.74
N GLU A 46 16.00 -10.76 29.17
CA GLU A 46 17.42 -10.47 29.00
C GLU A 46 17.55 -9.11 28.31
N SER A 47 18.49 -8.29 28.79
CA SER A 47 18.80 -7.00 28.17
C SER A 47 19.11 -7.23 26.70
N ILE A 48 18.19 -6.83 25.82
CA ILE A 48 18.34 -7.00 24.38
C ILE A 48 19.58 -6.22 23.93
N ASP A 49 20.56 -6.90 23.36
CA ASP A 49 21.69 -6.23 22.71
C ASP A 49 21.18 -5.42 21.51
N LEU A 50 21.41 -4.11 21.57
CA LEU A 50 20.99 -3.15 20.55
C LEU A 50 21.66 -3.41 19.18
N GLU A 51 22.85 -3.99 19.14
CA GLU A 51 23.53 -4.34 17.89
C GLU A 51 22.88 -5.55 17.22
N VAL A 52 22.57 -6.59 18.00
CA VAL A 52 21.86 -7.78 17.52
C VAL A 52 20.46 -7.39 17.06
N GLU A 53 19.76 -6.53 17.81
CA GLU A 53 18.45 -6.02 17.42
C GLU A 53 18.48 -5.30 16.06
N LYS A 54 19.44 -4.39 15.84
CA LYS A 54 19.60 -3.71 14.55
C LYS A 54 19.89 -4.69 13.41
N ARG A 55 20.69 -5.73 13.66
CA ARG A 55 21.01 -6.78 12.69
C ARG A 55 19.76 -7.58 12.30
N VAL A 56 18.93 -7.95 13.27
CA VAL A 56 17.65 -8.63 13.05
C VAL A 56 16.73 -7.78 12.17
N VAL A 57 16.52 -6.52 12.53
CA VAL A 57 15.68 -5.59 11.75
C VAL A 57 16.19 -5.46 10.32
N LYS A 58 17.51 -5.30 10.13
CA LYS A 58 18.10 -5.20 8.79
C LYS A 58 17.88 -6.48 7.98
N LYS A 59 18.01 -7.67 8.58
CA LYS A 59 17.74 -8.94 7.90
C LYS A 59 16.27 -9.08 7.51
N LEU A 60 15.34 -8.70 8.40
CA LEU A 60 13.91 -8.64 8.10
C LEU A 60 13.63 -7.71 6.93
N ASP A 61 14.19 -6.49 6.97
CA ASP A 61 14.01 -5.49 5.92
C ASP A 61 14.53 -6.00 4.57
N TRP A 62 15.68 -6.66 4.51
CA TRP A 62 16.25 -7.16 3.24
C TRP A 62 15.59 -8.43 2.69
N ARG A 63 14.83 -9.17 3.51
CA ARG A 63 14.22 -10.45 3.10
C ARG A 63 12.72 -10.35 2.90
N VAL A 64 12.02 -9.66 3.80
CA VAL A 64 10.57 -9.58 3.81
C VAL A 64 10.08 -8.42 2.94
N MET A 65 10.67 -7.23 3.08
CA MET A 65 10.16 -6.04 2.36
C MET A 65 10.28 -6.17 0.83
N PRO A 66 11.42 -6.57 0.23
CA PRO A 66 11.50 -6.73 -1.22
C PRO A 66 10.49 -7.74 -1.77
N LEU A 67 10.26 -8.85 -1.07
CA LEU A 67 9.27 -9.85 -1.48
C LEU A 67 7.87 -9.25 -1.48
N LEU A 68 7.45 -8.62 -0.37
CA LEU A 68 6.11 -8.04 -0.26
C LEU A 68 5.90 -6.87 -1.21
N SER A 69 6.90 -6.01 -1.40
CA SER A 69 6.87 -4.92 -2.37
C SER A 69 6.81 -5.44 -3.82
N ALA A 70 7.55 -6.51 -4.16
CA ALA A 70 7.48 -7.12 -5.49
C ALA A 70 6.11 -7.74 -5.76
N LEU A 71 5.53 -8.44 -4.79
CA LEU A 71 4.18 -8.99 -4.89
C LEU A 71 3.12 -7.88 -5.05
N TYR A 72 3.25 -6.79 -4.30
CA TYR A 72 2.34 -5.64 -4.44
C TYR A 72 2.50 -4.92 -5.78
N LEU A 73 3.73 -4.79 -6.27
CA LEU A 73 4.02 -4.26 -7.60
C LEU A 73 3.29 -5.07 -8.67
N LEU A 74 3.40 -6.42 -8.62
CA LEU A 74 2.73 -7.31 -9.56
C LEU A 74 1.20 -7.18 -9.48
N SER A 75 0.62 -7.17 -8.28
CA SER A 75 -0.82 -6.95 -8.10
C SER A 75 -1.28 -5.59 -8.65
N PHE A 76 -0.46 -4.53 -8.51
CA PHE A 76 -0.80 -3.23 -9.09
C PHE A 76 -0.69 -3.18 -10.61
N LEU A 77 0.28 -3.90 -11.19
CA LEU A 77 0.36 -4.07 -12.64
C LEU A 77 -0.90 -4.74 -13.16
N ASP A 78 -1.27 -5.90 -12.60
CA ASP A 78 -2.46 -6.67 -13.01
C ASP A 78 -3.75 -5.82 -12.95
N ARG A 79 -3.87 -4.94 -11.94
CA ARG A 79 -5.01 -4.04 -11.78
C ARG A 79 -5.10 -2.97 -12.85
N THR A 80 -3.98 -2.30 -13.15
CA THR A 80 -3.94 -1.22 -14.15
C THR A 80 -3.87 -1.75 -15.59
N ASN A 81 -3.55 -3.02 -15.75
CA ASN A 81 -3.32 -3.68 -17.02
C ASN A 81 -4.48 -3.50 -18.04
N ILE A 82 -5.73 -3.53 -17.57
CA ILE A 82 -6.90 -3.36 -18.44
C ILE A 82 -6.98 -2.01 -19.13
N GLY A 83 -6.46 -0.96 -18.50
CA GLY A 83 -6.34 0.36 -19.13
C GLY A 83 -5.47 0.28 -20.38
N ASN A 84 -4.33 -0.39 -20.27
CA ASN A 84 -3.41 -0.62 -21.39
C ASN A 84 -3.99 -1.61 -22.40
N ALA A 85 -4.69 -2.66 -21.95
CA ALA A 85 -5.35 -3.64 -22.81
C ALA A 85 -6.41 -2.99 -23.72
N ARG A 86 -7.16 -2.01 -23.21
CA ARG A 86 -8.11 -1.22 -24.01
C ARG A 86 -7.41 -0.55 -25.20
N ILE A 87 -6.30 0.13 -24.93
CA ILE A 87 -5.47 0.81 -25.95
C ILE A 87 -4.86 -0.22 -26.93
N ALA A 88 -4.50 -1.40 -26.44
CA ALA A 88 -3.94 -2.50 -27.22
C ALA A 88 -4.97 -3.29 -28.06
N GLY A 89 -6.22 -2.82 -28.15
CA GLY A 89 -7.25 -3.38 -29.04
C GLY A 89 -8.23 -4.38 -28.40
N MET A 90 -8.28 -4.47 -27.08
CA MET A 90 -9.24 -5.36 -26.38
C MET A 90 -10.70 -4.99 -26.67
N GLU A 91 -11.00 -3.69 -26.77
CA GLU A 91 -12.37 -3.19 -27.00
C GLU A 91 -12.93 -3.66 -28.35
N SER A 92 -12.10 -3.65 -29.40
CA SER A 92 -12.49 -4.13 -30.73
C SER A 92 -12.53 -5.65 -30.83
N ASP A 93 -11.57 -6.37 -30.22
CA ASP A 93 -11.49 -7.84 -30.27
C ASP A 93 -12.66 -8.51 -29.52
N LEU A 94 -13.05 -7.96 -28.37
CA LEU A 94 -14.17 -8.46 -27.56
C LEU A 94 -15.51 -7.77 -27.87
N ARG A 95 -15.54 -6.83 -28.83
CA ARG A 95 -16.72 -6.04 -29.22
C ARG A 95 -17.39 -5.36 -28.02
N LEU A 96 -16.59 -4.75 -27.15
CA LEU A 96 -17.07 -4.09 -25.96
C LEU A 96 -17.68 -2.74 -26.30
N ASN A 97 -18.80 -2.40 -25.66
CA ASN A 97 -19.30 -1.03 -25.58
C ASN A 97 -18.63 -0.31 -24.39
N GLY A 98 -18.55 1.03 -24.40
CA GLY A 98 -17.97 1.82 -23.32
C GLY A 98 -18.56 1.49 -21.94
N SER A 99 -19.88 1.27 -21.86
CA SER A 99 -20.53 0.82 -20.61
C SER A 99 -20.05 -0.56 -20.14
N GLN A 100 -19.85 -1.50 -21.07
CA GLN A 100 -19.37 -2.85 -20.76
C GLN A 100 -17.93 -2.82 -20.24
N TYR A 101 -17.08 -1.96 -20.81
CA TYR A 101 -15.71 -1.75 -20.32
C TYR A 101 -15.70 -1.21 -18.89
N THR A 102 -16.52 -0.20 -18.60
CA THR A 102 -16.65 0.35 -17.24
C THR A 102 -17.13 -0.69 -16.23
N TRP A 103 -18.00 -1.62 -16.64
CA TRP A 103 -18.41 -2.74 -15.81
C TRP A 103 -17.25 -3.71 -15.48
N LEU A 104 -16.29 -3.92 -16.38
CA LEU A 104 -15.10 -4.74 -16.11
C LEU A 104 -14.23 -4.16 -14.98
N LEU A 105 -14.15 -2.84 -14.89
CA LEU A 105 -13.48 -2.14 -13.78
C LEU A 105 -14.31 -2.25 -12.49
N THR A 106 -15.60 -1.97 -12.60
CA THR A 106 -16.52 -1.91 -11.46
C THR A 106 -16.64 -3.27 -10.76
N ILE A 107 -16.81 -4.36 -11.51
CA ILE A 107 -16.99 -5.70 -10.93
C ILE A 107 -15.78 -6.15 -10.11
N PHE A 108 -14.57 -5.85 -10.58
CA PHE A 108 -13.33 -6.13 -9.87
C PHE A 108 -13.34 -5.46 -8.49
N TYR A 109 -13.64 -4.16 -8.42
CA TYR A 109 -13.69 -3.44 -7.15
C TYR A 109 -14.84 -3.90 -6.26
N ILE A 110 -16.01 -4.26 -6.80
CA ILE A 110 -17.11 -4.86 -6.02
C ILE A 110 -16.62 -6.14 -5.33
N SER A 111 -16.03 -7.08 -6.06
CA SER A 111 -15.45 -8.29 -5.46
C SER A 111 -14.32 -7.97 -4.48
N PHE A 112 -13.42 -7.06 -4.83
CA PHE A 112 -12.29 -6.71 -4.00
C PHE A 112 -12.73 -6.13 -2.65
N ILE A 113 -13.72 -5.23 -2.64
CA ILE A 113 -14.27 -4.63 -1.42
C ILE A 113 -15.02 -5.68 -0.61
N THR A 114 -15.95 -6.40 -1.24
CA THR A 114 -16.81 -7.37 -0.53
C THR A 114 -16.02 -8.50 0.14
N PHE A 115 -14.89 -8.91 -0.45
CA PHE A 115 -14.06 -10.00 0.07
C PHE A 115 -12.88 -9.54 0.92
N GLN A 116 -12.74 -8.25 1.26
CA GLN A 116 -11.62 -7.77 2.11
C GLN A 116 -11.60 -8.38 3.52
N PHE A 117 -12.71 -8.97 4.00
CA PHE A 117 -12.73 -9.76 5.23
C PHE A 117 -11.73 -10.93 5.21
N GLN A 118 -11.31 -11.38 4.03
CA GLN A 118 -10.25 -12.36 3.86
C GLN A 118 -8.91 -11.94 4.51
N GLY A 119 -8.69 -10.66 4.81
CA GLY A 119 -7.55 -10.21 5.60
C GLY A 119 -7.42 -10.92 6.96
N VAL A 120 -8.53 -11.42 7.52
CA VAL A 120 -8.53 -12.23 8.76
C VAL A 120 -7.83 -13.58 8.57
N MET A 121 -7.76 -14.11 7.34
CA MET A 121 -7.13 -15.40 7.06
C MET A 121 -5.64 -15.43 7.40
N TRP A 122 -4.95 -14.29 7.40
CA TRP A 122 -3.56 -14.16 7.85
C TRP A 122 -3.35 -14.50 9.35
N LYS A 123 -4.44 -14.59 10.13
CA LYS A 123 -4.42 -15.03 11.53
C LYS A 123 -4.78 -16.51 11.69
N ILE A 124 -5.57 -17.07 10.76
CA ILE A 124 -6.11 -18.42 10.83
C ILE A 124 -5.19 -19.41 10.12
N ILE A 125 -4.67 -19.00 8.97
CA ILE A 125 -3.81 -19.80 8.10
C ILE A 125 -2.37 -19.27 8.23
N PRO A 126 -1.35 -20.15 8.27
CA PRO A 126 0.04 -19.73 8.24
C PRO A 126 0.31 -18.74 7.09
N PRO A 127 0.95 -17.58 7.35
CA PRO A 127 1.19 -16.54 6.35
C PRO A 127 1.80 -17.05 5.04
N HIS A 128 2.76 -17.97 5.08
CA HIS A 128 3.37 -18.50 3.85
C HIS A 128 2.36 -19.25 2.96
N ILE A 129 1.45 -20.04 3.55
CA ILE A 129 0.44 -20.80 2.82
C ILE A 129 -0.61 -19.84 2.25
N TRP A 130 -1.13 -18.95 3.09
CA TRP A 130 -2.18 -18.02 2.67
C TRP A 130 -1.68 -17.08 1.57
N ALA A 131 -0.48 -16.52 1.72
CA ALA A 131 0.13 -15.70 0.69
C ALA A 131 0.29 -16.48 -0.62
N THR A 132 0.77 -17.72 -0.59
CA THR A 132 0.91 -18.55 -1.79
C THR A 132 -0.42 -18.85 -2.47
N ILE A 133 -1.48 -19.17 -1.73
CA ILE A 133 -2.82 -19.40 -2.29
C ILE A 133 -3.33 -18.15 -3.00
N VAL A 134 -3.18 -16.98 -2.37
CA VAL A 134 -3.60 -15.70 -2.90
C VAL A 134 -2.80 -15.32 -4.15
N VAL A 135 -1.47 -15.41 -4.09
CA VAL A 135 -0.54 -15.14 -5.22
C VAL A 135 -0.84 -16.05 -6.41
N PHE A 136 -1.00 -17.34 -6.16
CA PHE A 136 -1.31 -18.30 -7.21
C PHE A 136 -2.70 -18.06 -7.82
N GLY A 137 -3.72 -17.85 -6.97
CA GLY A 137 -5.08 -17.62 -7.41
C GLY A 137 -5.20 -16.35 -8.25
N TRP A 138 -4.63 -15.23 -7.79
CA TRP A 138 -4.70 -13.97 -8.53
C TRP A 138 -3.89 -14.07 -9.84
N GLY A 139 -2.68 -14.65 -9.81
CA GLY A 139 -1.87 -14.83 -11.02
C GLY A 139 -2.54 -15.73 -12.06
N LEU A 140 -3.23 -16.79 -11.60
CA LEU A 140 -4.01 -17.68 -12.46
C LEU A 140 -5.14 -16.91 -13.18
N PHE A 141 -5.98 -16.18 -12.43
CA PHE A 141 -7.10 -15.44 -13.02
C PHE A 141 -6.64 -14.27 -13.88
N ALA A 142 -5.53 -13.60 -13.55
CA ALA A 142 -4.89 -12.60 -14.40
C ALA A 142 -4.43 -13.20 -15.74
N THR A 143 -3.73 -14.34 -15.69
CA THR A 143 -3.25 -15.05 -16.89
C THR A 143 -4.41 -15.55 -17.75
N CYS A 144 -5.49 -16.07 -17.14
CA CYS A 144 -6.66 -16.58 -17.86
C CYS A 144 -7.41 -15.50 -18.66
N GLN A 145 -7.30 -14.21 -18.32
CA GLN A 145 -7.94 -13.12 -19.08
C GLN A 145 -7.45 -13.09 -20.53
N ALA A 146 -6.20 -13.48 -20.78
CA ALA A 146 -5.64 -13.60 -22.13
C ALA A 146 -6.37 -14.62 -23.03
N ALA A 147 -7.08 -15.59 -22.45
CA ALA A 147 -7.77 -16.65 -23.18
C ALA A 147 -9.26 -16.35 -23.42
N VAL A 148 -9.77 -15.20 -22.97
CA VAL A 148 -11.19 -14.87 -23.07
C VAL A 148 -11.59 -14.49 -24.50
N HIS A 149 -12.83 -14.83 -24.87
CA HIS A 149 -13.43 -14.46 -26.16
C HIS A 149 -14.79 -13.75 -26.01
N SER A 150 -15.24 -13.46 -24.78
CA SER A 150 -16.54 -12.83 -24.53
C SER A 150 -16.50 -11.90 -23.32
N TRP A 151 -17.36 -10.88 -23.32
CA TRP A 151 -17.52 -9.98 -22.19
C TRP A 151 -17.90 -10.71 -20.89
N ALA A 152 -18.77 -11.73 -20.96
CA ALA A 152 -19.19 -12.49 -19.80
C ALA A 152 -18.04 -13.29 -19.16
N GLY A 153 -17.17 -13.89 -19.99
CA GLY A 153 -15.96 -14.57 -19.53
C GLY A 153 -14.99 -13.61 -18.84
N GLU A 154 -14.82 -12.42 -19.41
CA GLU A 154 -13.97 -11.38 -18.83
C GLU A 154 -14.52 -10.90 -17.48
N MET A 155 -15.84 -10.61 -17.41
CA MET A 155 -16.52 -10.26 -16.16
C MET A 155 -16.31 -11.29 -15.05
N ALA A 156 -16.41 -12.59 -15.37
CA ALA A 156 -16.21 -13.66 -14.40
C ALA A 156 -14.76 -13.69 -13.89
N LEU A 157 -13.77 -13.59 -14.78
CA LEU A 157 -12.35 -13.57 -14.39
C LEU A 157 -12.01 -12.31 -13.59
N ARG A 158 -12.59 -11.16 -13.92
CA ARG A 158 -12.43 -9.91 -13.15
C ARG A 158 -12.96 -10.04 -11.73
N PHE A 159 -14.13 -10.65 -11.57
CA PHE A 159 -14.69 -10.93 -10.26
C PHE A 159 -13.76 -11.86 -9.46
N LEU A 160 -13.33 -12.98 -10.06
CA LEU A 160 -12.47 -13.95 -9.39
C LEU A 160 -11.08 -13.38 -9.04
N LEU A 161 -10.52 -12.54 -9.90
CA LEU A 161 -9.30 -11.79 -9.61
C LEU A 161 -9.46 -10.89 -8.39
N GLY A 162 -10.56 -10.13 -8.32
CA GLY A 162 -10.85 -9.27 -7.17
C GLY A 162 -11.04 -10.07 -5.87
N VAL A 163 -11.70 -11.24 -5.94
CA VAL A 163 -11.82 -12.18 -4.80
C VAL A 163 -10.46 -12.70 -4.36
N ALA A 164 -9.56 -13.04 -5.28
CA ALA A 164 -8.24 -13.57 -4.95
C ALA A 164 -7.33 -12.49 -4.34
N GLU A 165 -7.35 -11.27 -4.87
CA GLU A 165 -6.50 -10.18 -4.36
C GLU A 165 -6.97 -9.56 -3.04
N ALA A 166 -8.26 -9.66 -2.71
CA ALA A 166 -8.87 -8.92 -1.60
C ALA A 166 -8.15 -9.11 -0.25
N GLY A 167 -7.68 -10.34 0.01
CA GLY A 167 -6.95 -10.68 1.22
C GLY A 167 -5.49 -10.19 1.27
N PHE A 168 -4.90 -9.77 0.15
CA PHE A 168 -3.47 -9.42 0.10
C PHE A 168 -3.20 -8.01 0.66
N SER A 169 -3.77 -6.97 0.05
CA SER A 169 -3.43 -5.57 0.35
C SER A 169 -3.72 -5.15 1.79
N THR A 170 -4.82 -5.65 2.36
CA THR A 170 -5.24 -5.38 3.74
C THR A 170 -4.47 -6.26 4.74
N GLY A 171 -4.03 -7.44 4.29
CA GLY A 171 -3.30 -8.40 5.10
C GLY A 171 -1.84 -8.04 5.32
N ILE A 172 -1.18 -7.37 4.37
CA ILE A 172 0.25 -7.05 4.50
C ILE A 172 0.57 -6.10 5.66
N PRO A 173 -0.11 -4.95 5.85
CA PRO A 173 0.14 -4.11 7.03
C PRO A 173 -0.05 -4.88 8.34
N TYR A 174 -1.01 -5.81 8.37
CA TYR A 174 -1.24 -6.70 9.50
C TYR A 174 -0.09 -7.70 9.69
N LEU A 175 0.37 -8.36 8.62
CA LEU A 175 1.53 -9.25 8.64
C LEU A 175 2.79 -8.52 9.11
N LEU A 176 3.07 -7.33 8.56
CA LEU A 176 4.23 -6.51 8.93
C LEU A 176 4.19 -6.15 10.42
N SER A 177 3.01 -5.98 10.99
CA SER A 177 2.88 -5.75 12.42
C SER A 177 3.47 -6.89 13.24
N PHE A 178 3.50 -8.14 12.75
CA PHE A 178 4.10 -9.30 13.45
C PHE A 178 5.63 -9.24 13.48
N PHE A 179 6.26 -8.60 12.49
CA PHE A 179 7.71 -8.53 12.35
C PHE A 179 8.32 -7.24 12.91
N TYR A 180 7.53 -6.16 12.97
CA TYR A 180 8.02 -4.81 13.24
C TYR A 180 7.33 -4.11 14.40
N ARG A 181 8.08 -3.22 15.06
CA ARG A 181 7.56 -2.38 16.15
C ARG A 181 6.65 -1.28 15.61
N ARG A 182 5.71 -0.78 16.43
CA ARG A 182 4.78 0.32 16.07
C ARG A 182 5.50 1.55 15.49
N GLN A 183 6.67 1.89 16.04
CA GLN A 183 7.50 3.01 15.59
C GLN A 183 8.23 2.73 14.27
N GLU A 184 8.43 1.47 13.91
CA GLU A 184 9.14 1.01 12.71
C GLU A 184 8.17 0.76 11.54
N LEU A 185 6.89 0.50 11.84
CA LEU A 185 5.89 0.05 10.87
C LEU A 185 5.58 1.10 9.79
N GLY A 186 5.64 2.39 10.12
CA GLY A 186 5.24 3.49 9.24
C GLY A 186 6.03 3.53 7.92
N LEU A 187 7.35 3.63 8.00
CA LEU A 187 8.25 3.63 6.85
C LEU A 187 8.09 2.37 6.00
N ARG A 188 7.86 1.21 6.63
CA ARG A 188 7.74 -0.08 5.93
C ARG A 188 6.42 -0.21 5.21
N CYS A 189 5.32 0.25 5.81
CA CYS A 189 4.06 0.43 5.09
C CYS A 189 4.21 1.44 3.94
N GLY A 190 4.99 2.50 4.14
CA GLY A 190 5.35 3.47 3.09
C GLY A 190 6.09 2.82 1.92
N LEU A 191 7.13 2.02 2.19
CA LEU A 191 7.89 1.28 1.17
C LEU A 191 7.04 0.24 0.44
N PHE A 192 6.13 -0.42 1.14
CA PHE A 192 5.15 -1.33 0.54
C PHE A 192 4.20 -0.57 -0.40
N LEU A 193 3.59 0.52 0.07
CA LEU A 193 2.65 1.31 -0.73
C LEU A 193 3.33 2.05 -1.89
N ALA A 194 4.63 2.36 -1.76
CA ALA A 194 5.44 2.94 -2.82
C ALA A 194 5.63 1.99 -4.02
N ALA A 195 5.40 0.67 -3.86
CA ALA A 195 5.43 -0.24 -5.01
C ALA A 195 4.28 0.01 -6.01
N ALA A 196 3.19 0.66 -5.62
CA ALA A 196 2.13 1.05 -6.55
C ALA A 196 2.58 2.13 -7.57
N PRO A 197 3.15 3.28 -7.17
CA PRO A 197 3.70 4.23 -8.15
C PRO A 197 4.89 3.63 -8.92
N VAL A 198 5.69 2.73 -8.33
CA VAL A 198 6.71 1.97 -9.09
C VAL A 198 6.05 1.17 -10.22
N ALA A 199 4.98 0.42 -9.95
CA ALA A 199 4.25 -0.33 -10.97
C ALA A 199 3.75 0.59 -12.09
N ASN A 200 3.18 1.74 -11.74
CA ASN A 200 2.66 2.70 -12.72
C ASN A 200 3.77 3.36 -13.57
N THR A 201 4.98 3.53 -13.03
CA THR A 201 6.14 3.99 -13.82
C THR A 201 6.51 3.01 -14.93
N PHE A 202 6.41 1.70 -14.67
CA PHE A 202 6.82 0.66 -15.62
C PHE A 202 5.67 0.10 -16.47
N SER A 203 4.42 0.26 -16.05
CA SER A 203 3.23 -0.30 -16.72
C SER A 203 3.11 0.16 -18.18
N GLY A 204 3.25 1.46 -18.45
CA GLY A 204 3.21 1.99 -19.82
C GLY A 204 4.39 1.53 -20.68
N ALA A 205 5.60 1.48 -20.10
CA ALA A 205 6.78 0.99 -20.81
C ALA A 205 6.66 -0.50 -21.17
N LEU A 206 6.09 -1.31 -20.28
CA LEU A 206 5.81 -2.73 -20.52
C LEU A 206 4.75 -2.91 -21.62
N ALA A 207 3.66 -2.13 -21.56
CA ALA A 207 2.64 -2.12 -22.61
C ALA A 207 3.21 -1.74 -23.98
N TYR A 208 4.08 -0.72 -24.04
CA TYR A 208 4.77 -0.34 -25.27
C TYR A 208 5.70 -1.43 -25.79
N ALA A 209 6.52 -2.03 -24.93
CA ALA A 209 7.43 -3.12 -25.31
C ALA A 209 6.68 -4.32 -25.92
N ILE A 210 5.47 -4.59 -25.41
CA ILE A 210 4.60 -5.67 -25.89
C ILE A 210 3.91 -5.29 -27.20
N THR A 211 3.37 -4.08 -27.30
CA THR A 211 2.59 -3.63 -28.47
C THR A 211 3.45 -3.29 -29.69
N SER A 212 4.73 -2.96 -29.49
CA SER A 212 5.69 -2.70 -30.57
C SER A 212 6.24 -3.97 -31.24
N GLY A 213 6.12 -5.13 -30.59
CA GLY A 213 6.57 -6.42 -31.12
C GLY A 213 5.60 -7.01 -32.15
N LYS A 214 6.14 -7.62 -33.22
CA LYS A 214 5.33 -8.43 -34.15
C LYS A 214 5.04 -9.80 -33.52
N SER A 215 3.85 -9.95 -32.93
CA SER A 215 3.35 -11.23 -32.42
C SER A 215 2.22 -11.77 -33.28
N LYS A 216 2.06 -13.11 -33.29
CA LYS A 216 0.87 -13.77 -33.86
C LYS A 216 -0.36 -13.68 -32.95
N ILE A 217 -0.13 -13.36 -31.68
CA ILE A 217 -1.17 -13.21 -30.65
C ILE A 217 -1.54 -11.73 -30.56
N ALA A 218 -2.83 -11.43 -30.34
CA ALA A 218 -3.30 -10.07 -30.14
C ALA A 218 -2.51 -9.39 -28.98
N PRO A 219 -2.03 -8.14 -29.15
CA PRO A 219 -1.17 -7.48 -28.17
C PRO A 219 -1.76 -7.44 -26.75
N TRP A 220 -3.07 -7.21 -26.63
CA TRP A 220 -3.76 -7.17 -25.33
C TRP A 220 -3.72 -8.52 -24.59
N ARG A 221 -3.77 -9.65 -25.31
CA ARG A 221 -3.66 -11.00 -24.71
C ARG A 221 -2.25 -11.27 -24.22
N LEU A 222 -1.25 -10.83 -25.00
CA LEU A 222 0.16 -10.98 -24.62
C LEU A 222 0.48 -10.17 -23.36
N LEU A 223 -0.14 -9.01 -23.21
CA LEU A 223 -0.05 -8.14 -22.05
C LEU A 223 -0.60 -8.79 -20.76
N PHE A 224 -1.72 -9.51 -20.82
CA PHE A 224 -2.18 -10.34 -19.68
C PHE A 224 -1.27 -11.55 -19.39
N LEU A 225 -0.68 -12.17 -20.41
CA LEU A 225 0.25 -13.30 -20.21
C LEU A 225 1.57 -12.86 -19.57
N VAL A 226 2.15 -11.75 -20.04
CA VAL A 226 3.46 -11.25 -19.56
C VAL A 226 3.37 -10.73 -18.14
N GLU A 227 2.22 -10.18 -17.72
CA GLU A 227 2.03 -9.71 -16.34
C GLU A 227 1.59 -10.85 -15.39
N GLY A 228 0.68 -11.73 -15.84
CA GLY A 228 0.15 -12.81 -15.02
C GLY A 228 1.10 -13.99 -14.78
N LEU A 229 1.92 -14.38 -15.77
CA LEU A 229 2.82 -15.54 -15.63
C LEU A 229 3.91 -15.32 -14.56
N PRO A 230 4.63 -14.18 -14.51
CA PRO A 230 5.57 -13.90 -13.44
C PRO A 230 4.93 -13.98 -12.05
N THR A 231 3.68 -13.55 -11.92
CA THR A 231 2.92 -13.69 -10.67
C THR A 231 2.76 -15.16 -10.26
N ILE A 232 2.38 -16.04 -11.18
CA ILE A 232 2.27 -17.48 -10.89
C ILE A 232 3.63 -18.04 -10.44
N LEU A 233 4.73 -17.60 -11.06
CA LEU A 233 6.09 -17.99 -10.66
C LEU A 233 6.50 -17.44 -9.28
N MET A 234 5.91 -16.33 -8.83
CA MET A 234 6.12 -15.81 -7.49
C MET A 234 5.41 -16.62 -6.41
N ALA A 235 4.42 -17.47 -6.73
CA ALA A 235 3.75 -18.31 -5.75
C ALA A 235 4.69 -19.31 -5.03
N PRO A 236 5.51 -20.12 -5.72
CA PRO A 236 6.50 -20.98 -5.06
C PRO A 236 7.59 -20.17 -4.34
N ILE A 237 8.01 -19.03 -4.89
CA ILE A 237 8.97 -18.14 -4.21
C ILE A 237 8.39 -17.66 -2.88
N THR A 238 7.14 -17.22 -2.87
CA THR A 238 6.43 -16.81 -1.66
C THR A 238 6.34 -17.94 -0.65
N PHE A 239 6.06 -19.16 -1.10
CA PHE A 239 5.94 -20.33 -0.22
C PHE A 239 7.24 -20.64 0.53
N TYR A 240 8.40 -20.52 -0.14
CA TYR A 240 9.69 -20.85 0.46
C TYR A 240 10.35 -19.69 1.20
N PHE A 241 10.12 -18.45 0.77
CA PHE A 241 10.82 -17.27 1.30
C PHE A 241 10.02 -16.45 2.31
N LEU A 242 8.69 -16.55 2.34
CA LEU A 242 7.88 -15.81 3.32
C LEU A 242 7.88 -16.56 4.66
N PRO A 243 8.41 -15.98 5.76
CA PRO A 243 8.32 -16.59 7.09
C PRO A 243 6.92 -16.40 7.70
N ASP A 244 6.48 -17.35 8.52
CA ASP A 244 5.21 -17.24 9.27
C ASP A 244 5.30 -16.30 10.48
N SER A 245 6.46 -16.27 11.11
CA SER A 245 6.73 -15.47 12.29
C SER A 245 8.22 -15.18 12.37
N PRO A 246 8.64 -14.16 13.16
CA PRO A 246 10.06 -13.92 13.39
C PRO A 246 10.79 -15.15 13.97
N SER A 247 10.11 -15.94 14.82
CA SER A 247 10.65 -17.17 15.41
C SER A 247 10.84 -18.31 14.42
N LYS A 248 9.98 -18.40 13.40
CA LYS A 248 10.05 -19.42 12.33
C LYS A 248 10.91 -18.97 11.13
N ALA A 249 11.53 -17.80 11.20
CA ALA A 249 12.35 -17.27 10.11
C ALA A 249 13.63 -18.11 9.93
N ARG A 250 13.76 -18.79 8.78
CA ARG A 250 14.89 -19.67 8.45
C ARG A 250 16.23 -18.93 8.29
N PHE A 251 16.20 -17.61 8.07
CA PHE A 251 17.39 -16.78 7.87
C PHE A 251 17.93 -16.12 9.15
N LEU A 252 17.25 -16.33 10.28
CA LEU A 252 17.72 -15.86 11.59
C LEU A 252 18.39 -17.02 12.34
N ASN A 253 19.51 -16.72 13.01
CA ASN A 253 20.17 -17.67 13.91
C ASN A 253 19.41 -17.76 15.26
N GLU A 254 19.71 -18.75 16.09
CA GLU A 254 19.00 -18.96 17.37
C GLU A 254 19.05 -17.75 18.33
N GLU A 255 20.17 -17.06 18.41
CA GLU A 255 20.31 -15.81 19.19
C GLU A 255 19.41 -14.69 18.62
N GLU A 256 19.38 -14.55 17.30
CA GLU A 256 18.57 -13.55 16.59
C GLU A 256 17.08 -13.84 16.72
N LYS A 257 16.68 -15.12 16.75
CA LYS A 257 15.29 -15.54 17.00
C LYS A 257 14.85 -15.20 18.41
N LYS A 258 15.70 -15.46 19.42
CA LYS A 258 15.42 -15.06 20.82
C LYS A 258 15.23 -13.56 20.95
N VAL A 259 16.08 -12.76 20.30
CA VAL A 259 15.91 -11.30 20.26
C VAL A 259 14.61 -10.91 19.56
N ALA A 260 14.26 -11.55 18.44
CA ALA A 260 13.01 -11.27 17.73
C ALA A 260 11.75 -11.61 18.57
N GLU A 261 11.78 -12.72 19.31
CA GLU A 261 10.72 -13.10 20.26
C GLU A 261 10.63 -12.12 21.43
N ALA A 262 11.76 -11.75 22.04
CA ALA A 262 11.81 -10.77 23.11
C ALA A 262 11.24 -9.41 22.68
N ARG A 263 11.49 -8.99 21.43
CA ARG A 263 10.90 -7.78 20.82
C ARG A 263 9.39 -7.87 20.71
N ALA A 264 8.87 -9.01 20.25
CA ALA A 264 7.43 -9.24 20.14
C ALA A 264 6.75 -9.20 21.52
N VAL A 265 7.34 -9.85 22.54
CA VAL A 265 6.84 -9.84 23.92
C VAL A 265 6.89 -8.45 24.53
N ARG A 266 7.97 -7.69 24.34
CA ARG A 266 8.12 -6.32 24.89
C ARG A 266 7.06 -5.35 24.37
N GLN A 267 6.53 -5.60 23.17
CA GLN A 267 5.55 -4.72 22.53
C GLN A 267 4.09 -5.07 22.88
N VAL A 268 3.79 -6.34 23.18
CA VAL A 268 2.40 -6.85 23.31
C VAL A 268 2.15 -7.52 24.67
N GLY A 269 3.19 -7.79 25.46
CA GLY A 269 3.11 -8.51 26.73
C GLY A 269 2.80 -10.00 26.61
N ARG A 270 2.71 -10.54 25.38
CA ARG A 270 2.43 -11.96 25.07
C ARG A 270 3.18 -12.40 23.81
N VAL A 271 3.55 -13.68 23.75
CA VAL A 271 4.24 -14.31 22.61
C VAL A 271 3.26 -14.55 21.44
N ASP A 272 2.01 -14.92 21.75
CA ASP A 272 0.99 -15.25 20.75
C ASP A 272 0.02 -14.08 20.48
N ARG A 273 -0.10 -13.68 19.21
CA ARG A 273 -1.13 -12.75 18.71
C ARG A 273 -2.44 -13.45 18.34
N VAL A 274 -2.55 -14.75 18.62
CA VAL A 274 -3.68 -15.60 18.24
C VAL A 274 -4.55 -15.90 19.46
N GLY A 275 -5.87 -15.69 19.32
CA GLY A 275 -6.86 -16.02 20.33
C GLY A 275 -7.35 -14.82 21.17
N ASN A 276 -8.67 -14.70 21.29
CA ASN A 276 -9.45 -13.73 22.07
C ASN A 276 -9.58 -12.31 21.47
N MET A 277 -10.47 -12.20 20.48
CA MET A 277 -11.02 -10.92 20.06
C MET A 277 -12.19 -10.56 21.00
N ASP A 278 -12.04 -9.50 21.79
CA ASP A 278 -13.16 -8.95 22.53
C ASP A 278 -14.04 -8.17 21.57
N TRP A 279 -15.12 -8.82 21.12
CA TRP A 279 -16.07 -8.23 20.19
C TRP A 279 -16.72 -6.96 20.75
N LYS A 280 -16.91 -6.83 22.06
CA LYS A 280 -17.49 -5.62 22.66
C LYS A 280 -16.53 -4.43 22.49
N ASP A 281 -15.24 -4.65 22.74
CA ASP A 281 -14.20 -3.64 22.51
C ASP A 281 -14.03 -3.33 21.01
N ALA A 282 -14.07 -4.35 20.14
CA ALA A 282 -13.98 -4.16 18.69
C ALA A 282 -15.14 -3.31 18.14
N PHE A 283 -16.39 -3.61 18.52
CA PHE A 283 -17.56 -2.84 18.09
C PHE A 283 -17.65 -1.45 18.73
N SER A 284 -16.93 -1.20 19.84
CA SER A 284 -16.89 0.13 20.47
C SER A 284 -16.36 1.22 19.54
N VAL A 285 -15.49 0.87 18.58
CA VAL A 285 -14.91 1.80 17.59
C VAL A 285 -15.98 2.45 16.72
N LEU A 286 -17.06 1.72 16.41
CA LEU A 286 -18.12 2.22 15.53
C LEU A 286 -18.82 3.48 16.09
N ARG A 287 -18.72 3.70 17.40
CA ARG A 287 -19.27 4.87 18.09
C ARG A 287 -18.30 6.07 18.10
N ASP A 288 -17.05 5.88 17.69
CA ASP A 288 -16.04 6.94 17.70
C ASP A 288 -16.18 7.82 16.44
N VAL A 289 -16.40 9.12 16.61
CA VAL A 289 -16.49 10.06 15.48
C VAL A 289 -15.18 10.09 14.67
N LYS A 290 -14.03 9.86 15.32
CA LYS A 290 -12.72 9.84 14.65
C LYS A 290 -12.61 8.70 13.63
N LEU A 291 -13.31 7.58 13.86
CA LEU A 291 -13.42 6.48 12.88
C LEU A 291 -14.03 7.01 11.58
N TRP A 292 -15.20 7.65 11.68
CA TRP A 292 -15.97 8.10 10.53
C TRP A 292 -15.24 9.22 9.77
N CYS A 293 -14.53 10.11 10.46
CA CYS A 293 -13.61 11.05 9.83
C CYS A 293 -12.51 10.32 9.04
N GLY A 294 -11.90 9.27 9.61
CA GLY A 294 -10.90 8.45 8.94
C GLY A 294 -11.44 7.72 7.71
N VAL A 295 -12.67 7.18 7.79
CA VAL A 295 -13.37 6.53 6.67
C VAL A 295 -13.62 7.53 5.54
N LEU A 296 -14.09 8.74 5.85
CA LEU A 296 -14.30 9.80 4.86
C LEU A 296 -12.99 10.21 4.19
N ILE A 297 -11.92 10.41 4.97
CA ILE A 297 -10.59 10.73 4.42
C ILE A 297 -10.12 9.62 3.47
N TYR A 298 -10.20 8.36 3.89
CA TYR A 298 -9.76 7.23 3.08
C TYR A 298 -10.64 7.03 1.83
N PHE A 299 -11.95 7.26 1.94
CA PHE A 299 -12.88 7.23 0.80
C PHE A 299 -12.50 8.24 -0.28
N ASN A 300 -12.18 9.47 0.10
CA ASN A 300 -11.74 10.49 -0.86
C ASN A 300 -10.41 10.11 -1.53
N PHE A 301 -9.44 9.61 -0.74
CA PHE A 301 -8.21 9.10 -1.33
C PHE A 301 -8.44 7.93 -2.29
N ALA A 302 -9.36 7.02 -1.96
CA ALA A 302 -9.68 5.87 -2.80
C ALA A 302 -10.23 6.28 -4.18
N ILE A 303 -11.01 7.38 -4.25
CA ILE A 303 -11.48 7.96 -5.53
C ILE A 303 -10.29 8.38 -6.37
N SER A 304 -9.46 9.30 -5.87
CA SER A 304 -8.33 9.86 -6.62
C SER A 304 -7.28 8.82 -6.97
N TYR A 305 -7.06 7.85 -6.08
CA TYR A 305 -6.04 6.80 -6.23
C TYR A 305 -6.42 5.76 -7.29
N ALA A 306 -7.72 5.46 -7.45
CA ALA A 306 -8.20 4.58 -8.52
C ALA A 306 -8.23 5.27 -9.88
N SER A 307 -8.55 6.58 -9.90
CA SER A 307 -8.78 7.30 -11.15
C SER A 307 -7.49 7.76 -11.82
N LEU A 308 -6.58 8.41 -11.09
CA LEU A 308 -5.41 9.05 -11.68
C LEU A 308 -4.55 8.08 -12.54
N PRO A 309 -4.16 6.89 -12.06
CA PRO A 309 -3.30 5.99 -12.85
C PRO A 309 -3.98 5.46 -14.11
N VAL A 310 -5.28 5.16 -14.01
CA VAL A 310 -6.04 4.56 -15.11
C VAL A 310 -6.30 5.57 -16.22
N PHE A 311 -6.59 6.83 -15.87
CA PHE A 311 -6.97 7.86 -16.85
C PHE A 311 -5.81 8.77 -17.28
N LEU A 312 -4.65 8.73 -16.62
CA LEU A 312 -3.53 9.61 -16.94
C LEU A 312 -3.00 9.45 -18.39
N PRO A 313 -2.83 8.23 -18.95
CA PRO A 313 -2.41 8.08 -20.35
C PRO A 313 -3.40 8.74 -21.32
N THR A 314 -4.70 8.57 -21.06
CA THR A 314 -5.78 9.20 -21.85
C THR A 314 -5.73 10.72 -21.74
N LEU A 315 -5.50 11.26 -20.54
CA LEU A 315 -5.39 12.70 -20.31
C LEU A 315 -4.22 13.31 -21.09
N LEU A 316 -3.09 12.61 -21.17
CA LEU A 316 -1.92 13.05 -21.95
C LEU A 316 -2.15 12.93 -23.46
N ALA A 317 -2.79 11.86 -23.93
CA ALA A 317 -3.18 11.74 -25.33
C ALA A 317 -4.11 12.91 -25.74
N ASP A 318 -5.09 13.24 -24.90
CA ASP A 318 -6.02 14.35 -25.10
C ASP A 318 -5.32 15.75 -24.98
N MET A 319 -4.08 15.83 -24.46
CA MET A 319 -3.24 17.04 -24.52
C MET A 319 -2.50 17.20 -25.86
N GLY A 320 -2.61 16.23 -26.78
CA GLY A 320 -1.98 16.26 -28.10
C GLY A 320 -0.70 15.43 -28.21
N PHE A 321 -0.35 14.64 -27.19
CA PHE A 321 0.76 13.69 -27.28
C PHE A 321 0.36 12.43 -28.05
N THR A 322 1.32 11.81 -28.74
CA THR A 322 1.09 10.50 -29.36
C THR A 322 0.80 9.45 -28.28
N ALA A 323 0.15 8.34 -28.62
CA ALA A 323 -0.13 7.27 -27.64
C ALA A 323 1.14 6.72 -26.97
N ILE A 324 2.27 6.72 -27.68
CA ILE A 324 3.57 6.27 -27.18
C ILE A 324 4.15 7.31 -26.23
N ASP A 325 4.19 8.58 -26.64
CA ASP A 325 4.70 9.66 -25.80
C ASP A 325 3.86 9.83 -24.53
N ALA A 326 2.53 9.67 -24.64
CA ALA A 326 1.62 9.72 -23.51
C ALA A 326 1.94 8.66 -22.44
N GLN A 327 2.23 7.42 -22.84
CA GLN A 327 2.66 6.36 -21.91
C GLN A 327 4.06 6.61 -21.34
N GLY A 328 4.98 7.15 -22.13
CA GLY A 328 6.31 7.53 -21.64
C GLY A 328 6.26 8.68 -20.63
N LEU A 329 5.39 9.65 -20.85
CA LEU A 329 5.24 10.85 -20.02
C LEU A 329 4.49 10.58 -18.70
N THR A 330 3.87 9.41 -18.50
CA THR A 330 3.34 9.03 -17.18
C THR A 330 4.44 8.61 -16.20
N ALA A 331 5.55 8.08 -16.70
CA ALA A 331 6.60 7.51 -15.86
C ALA A 331 7.32 8.54 -14.96
N PRO A 332 7.72 9.73 -15.44
CA PRO A 332 8.43 10.70 -14.61
C PRO A 332 7.63 11.23 -13.39
N PRO A 333 6.33 11.61 -13.52
CA PRO A 333 5.50 11.95 -12.37
C PRO A 333 5.43 10.85 -11.30
N PHE A 334 5.24 9.59 -11.70
CA PHE A 334 5.19 8.48 -10.77
C PHE A 334 6.55 8.21 -10.13
N PHE A 335 7.64 8.35 -10.87
CA PHE A 335 8.99 8.23 -10.30
C PHE A 335 9.24 9.24 -9.18
N LEU A 336 8.88 10.51 -9.38
CA LEU A 336 8.98 11.50 -8.31
C LEU A 336 8.05 11.16 -7.14
N ALA A 337 6.84 10.67 -7.40
CA ALA A 337 5.92 10.24 -6.37
C ALA A 337 6.47 9.13 -5.48
N ILE A 338 7.30 8.21 -6.01
CA ILE A 338 8.02 7.19 -5.22
C ILE A 338 8.94 7.88 -4.20
N LEU A 339 9.78 8.81 -4.66
CA LEU A 339 10.76 9.51 -3.82
C LEU A 339 10.06 10.32 -2.72
N VAL A 340 8.98 11.04 -3.08
CA VAL A 340 8.18 11.82 -2.14
C VAL A 340 7.46 10.92 -1.14
N THR A 341 6.92 9.78 -1.57
CA THR A 341 6.26 8.81 -0.68
C THR A 341 7.23 8.26 0.37
N ILE A 342 8.42 7.84 -0.04
CA ILE A 342 9.45 7.32 0.88
C ILE A 342 9.97 8.44 1.80
N GLY A 343 10.26 9.63 1.25
CA GLY A 343 10.77 10.75 2.01
C GLY A 343 9.79 11.27 3.06
N THR A 344 8.52 11.39 2.70
CA THR A 344 7.47 11.87 3.62
C THR A 344 7.12 10.86 4.70
N THR A 345 7.08 9.56 4.38
CA THR A 345 6.84 8.52 5.39
C THR A 345 8.01 8.40 6.38
N TRP A 346 9.25 8.54 5.90
CA TRP A 346 10.42 8.67 6.77
C TRP A 346 10.38 9.93 7.65
N ALA A 347 10.03 11.08 7.07
CA ALA A 347 9.90 12.33 7.83
C ALA A 347 8.78 12.23 8.88
N ALA A 348 7.67 11.60 8.53
CA ALA A 348 6.53 11.40 9.43
C ALA A 348 6.86 10.47 10.60
N ASP A 349 7.68 9.45 10.37
CA ASP A 349 8.20 8.58 11.41
C ASP A 349 9.18 9.32 12.35
N ARG A 350 9.92 10.32 11.86
CA ARG A 350 10.82 11.11 12.72
C ARG A 350 10.09 12.20 13.49
N LEU A 351 9.20 12.92 12.83
CA LEU A 351 8.47 14.04 13.42
C LEU A 351 7.33 13.57 14.33
N GLN A 352 6.86 12.33 14.18
CA GLN A 352 5.67 11.78 14.88
C GLN A 352 4.39 12.62 14.69
N GLN A 353 4.38 13.56 13.75
CA GLN A 353 3.27 14.46 13.43
C GLN A 353 2.65 14.10 12.06
N ARG A 354 2.13 12.87 11.94
CA ARG A 354 1.59 12.37 10.66
C ARG A 354 0.41 13.21 10.14
N GLY A 355 -0.43 13.75 11.02
CA GLY A 355 -1.61 14.54 10.62
C GLY A 355 -1.23 15.81 9.84
N ILE A 356 -0.19 16.52 10.28
CA ILE A 356 0.29 17.74 9.61
C ILE A 356 0.84 17.39 8.22
N ILE A 357 1.62 16.31 8.12
CA ILE A 357 2.19 15.87 6.84
C ILE A 357 1.09 15.47 5.87
N VAL A 358 0.08 14.71 6.32
CA VAL A 358 -1.07 14.35 5.48
C VAL A 358 -1.80 15.61 5.01
N ALA A 359 -2.04 16.59 5.89
CA ALA A 359 -2.70 17.84 5.51
C ALA A 359 -1.92 18.62 4.44
N ILE A 360 -0.60 18.75 4.60
CA ILE A 360 0.27 19.40 3.60
C ILE A 360 0.18 18.65 2.26
N LEU A 361 0.25 17.32 2.28
CA LEU A 361 0.20 16.51 1.07
C LEU A 361 -1.16 16.61 0.37
N CYS A 362 -2.27 16.67 1.12
CA CYS A 362 -3.59 16.94 0.56
C CYS A 362 -3.64 18.31 -0.16
N LEU A 363 -3.06 19.35 0.44
CA LEU A 363 -3.01 20.68 -0.21
C LEU A 363 -2.20 20.62 -1.51
N VAL A 364 -1.08 19.90 -1.52
CA VAL A 364 -0.29 19.66 -2.74
C VAL A 364 -1.15 18.95 -3.79
N THR A 365 -1.87 17.89 -3.43
CA THR A 365 -2.78 17.18 -4.33
C THR A 365 -3.84 18.10 -4.92
N VAL A 366 -4.48 18.93 -4.10
CA VAL A 366 -5.50 19.90 -4.53
C VAL A 366 -4.91 20.89 -5.54
N ILE A 367 -3.72 21.44 -5.29
CA ILE A 367 -3.05 22.34 -6.23
C ILE A 367 -2.85 21.66 -7.59
N GLY A 368 -2.43 20.40 -7.60
CA GLY A 368 -2.24 19.62 -8.84
C GLY A 368 -3.54 19.43 -9.63
N TYR A 369 -4.63 19.04 -8.96
CA TYR A 369 -5.95 18.88 -9.58
C TYR A 369 -6.55 20.21 -10.05
N VAL A 370 -6.36 21.30 -9.31
CA VAL A 370 -6.77 22.66 -9.73
C VAL A 370 -6.07 23.09 -11.00
N LEU A 371 -4.75 22.84 -11.12
CA LEU A 371 -4.01 23.12 -12.37
C LEU A 371 -4.56 22.30 -13.54
N LEU A 372 -4.89 21.03 -13.32
CA LEU A 372 -5.49 20.17 -14.34
C LEU A 372 -6.87 20.64 -14.79
N ALA A 373 -7.70 21.11 -13.85
CA ALA A 373 -9.06 21.57 -14.13
C ALA A 373 -9.09 22.98 -14.76
N ALA A 374 -8.33 23.93 -14.21
CA ALA A 374 -8.44 25.35 -14.54
C ALA A 374 -7.57 25.75 -15.75
N CYS A 375 -6.37 25.19 -15.90
CA CYS A 375 -5.44 25.62 -16.93
C CYS A 375 -5.74 24.99 -18.30
N THR A 376 -5.42 25.73 -19.36
CA THR A 376 -5.56 25.27 -20.75
C THR A 376 -4.22 24.92 -21.41
N SER A 377 -3.10 25.46 -20.90
CA SER A 377 -1.78 25.18 -21.46
C SER A 377 -1.31 23.76 -21.09
N VAL A 378 -0.68 23.08 -22.05
CA VAL A 378 -0.15 21.72 -21.86
C VAL A 378 0.89 21.69 -20.74
N ALA A 379 1.77 22.69 -20.67
CA ALA A 379 2.80 22.77 -19.63
C ALA A 379 2.20 22.87 -18.21
N ALA A 380 1.17 23.70 -18.01
CA ALA A 380 0.55 23.85 -16.70
C ALA A 380 -0.23 22.60 -16.28
N ARG A 381 -0.93 21.96 -17.23
CA ARG A 381 -1.64 20.70 -16.97
C ARG A 381 -0.65 19.57 -16.65
N TYR A 382 0.45 19.47 -17.39
CA TYR A 382 1.49 18.48 -17.11
C TYR A 382 2.15 18.73 -15.74
N ALA A 383 2.47 19.98 -15.39
CA ALA A 383 2.93 20.30 -14.03
C ALA A 383 1.90 19.90 -12.95
N GLY A 384 0.60 20.07 -13.24
CA GLY A 384 -0.50 19.59 -12.40
C GLY A 384 -0.45 18.07 -12.16
N VAL A 385 -0.14 17.27 -13.19
CA VAL A 385 0.06 15.80 -13.06
C VAL A 385 1.18 15.48 -12.09
N TRP A 386 2.34 16.15 -12.21
CA TRP A 386 3.49 15.92 -11.32
C TRP A 386 3.12 16.20 -9.86
N ILE A 387 2.50 17.35 -9.61
CA ILE A 387 2.11 17.81 -8.29
C ILE A 387 1.03 16.88 -7.69
N ALA A 388 -0.01 16.57 -8.46
CA ALA A 388 -1.11 15.70 -8.03
C ALA A 388 -0.61 14.29 -7.67
N SER A 389 0.24 13.71 -8.53
CA SER A 389 0.82 12.39 -8.32
C SER A 389 1.66 12.35 -7.04
N CYS A 390 2.53 13.34 -6.84
CA CYS A 390 3.40 13.39 -5.65
C CYS A 390 2.60 13.53 -4.35
N GLY A 391 1.62 14.43 -4.32
CA GLY A 391 0.79 14.64 -3.12
C GLY A 391 -0.07 13.41 -2.82
N LEU A 392 -0.72 12.83 -3.83
CA LEU A 392 -1.72 11.79 -3.65
C LEU A 392 -1.12 10.49 -3.10
N PHE A 393 -0.11 9.93 -3.78
CA PHE A 393 0.49 8.66 -3.36
C PHE A 393 1.13 8.77 -1.97
N ALA A 394 1.80 9.89 -1.69
CA ALA A 394 2.39 10.15 -0.39
C ALA A 394 1.34 10.33 0.71
N ALA A 395 0.20 10.98 0.42
CA ALA A 395 -0.88 11.16 1.37
C ALA A 395 -1.52 9.82 1.77
N VAL A 396 -1.81 8.94 0.79
CA VAL A 396 -2.36 7.60 1.04
C VAL A 396 -1.39 6.77 1.90
N ALA A 397 -0.09 6.82 1.59
CA ALA A 397 0.93 6.08 2.32
C ALA A 397 1.07 6.52 3.79
N ASN A 398 0.90 7.81 4.09
CA ASN A 398 0.96 8.34 5.46
C ASN A 398 -0.36 8.17 6.24
N THR A 399 -1.50 8.15 5.55
CA THR A 399 -2.83 8.08 6.18
C THR A 399 -3.09 6.72 6.81
N THR A 400 -2.76 5.63 6.11
CA THR A 400 -2.96 4.26 6.61
C THR A 400 -2.30 4.03 7.99
N PRO A 401 -0.99 4.28 8.19
CA PRO A 401 -0.37 4.13 9.50
C PRO A 401 -0.82 5.19 10.51
N TRP A 402 -1.27 6.37 10.08
CA TRP A 402 -1.81 7.39 10.99
C TRP A 402 -3.12 6.94 11.64
N LEU A 403 -4.07 6.44 10.84
CA LEU A 403 -5.37 5.97 11.33
C LEU A 403 -5.19 4.75 12.26
N LEU A 404 -4.32 3.80 11.88
CA LEU A 404 -4.04 2.62 12.69
C LEU A 404 -3.36 2.94 14.04
N ASN A 405 -2.44 3.92 14.07
CA ASN A 405 -1.73 4.27 15.30
C ASN A 405 -2.56 5.06 16.30
N ASN A 406 -3.58 5.79 15.83
CA ASN A 406 -4.47 6.59 16.69
C ASN A 406 -5.49 5.75 17.48
N GLN A 407 -5.50 4.43 17.34
CA GLN A 407 -6.40 3.55 18.10
C GLN A 407 -5.71 2.94 19.33
N GLY A 408 -6.41 3.01 20.47
CA GLY A 408 -5.88 2.63 21.78
C GLY A 408 -5.74 1.12 22.04
N SER A 409 -6.61 0.28 21.46
CA SER A 409 -6.57 -1.18 21.64
C SER A 409 -6.36 -1.93 20.32
N ASP A 410 -5.86 -3.17 20.40
CA ASP A 410 -5.61 -4.01 19.23
C ASP A 410 -6.92 -4.47 18.55
N ASN A 411 -7.94 -4.79 19.34
CA ASN A 411 -9.28 -5.12 18.84
C ASN A 411 -9.91 -3.94 18.10
N ARG A 412 -9.73 -2.71 18.61
CA ARG A 412 -10.19 -1.48 17.97
C ARG A 412 -9.45 -1.22 16.64
N ARG A 413 -8.14 -1.49 16.58
CA ARG A 413 -7.34 -1.39 15.34
C ARG A 413 -7.83 -2.37 14.27
N GLY A 414 -8.12 -3.61 14.66
CA GLY A 414 -8.67 -4.63 13.77
C GLY A 414 -10.00 -4.19 13.15
N MET A 415 -10.96 -3.74 13.98
CA MET A 415 -12.25 -3.26 13.49
C MET A 415 -12.10 -2.02 12.59
N LEU A 416 -11.26 -1.05 12.98
CA LEU A 416 -10.95 0.12 12.13
C LEU A 416 -10.43 -0.33 10.76
N SER A 417 -9.50 -1.28 10.72
CA SER A 417 -8.95 -1.79 9.46
C SER A 417 -10.05 -2.37 8.57
N VAL A 418 -10.98 -3.15 9.13
CA VAL A 418 -12.11 -3.72 8.38
C VAL A 418 -13.05 -2.62 7.86
N VAL A 419 -13.41 -1.64 8.68
CA VAL A 419 -14.32 -0.56 8.27
C VAL A 419 -13.68 0.36 7.22
N LEU A 420 -12.40 0.71 7.38
CA LEU A 420 -11.65 1.49 6.38
C LEU A 420 -11.53 0.72 5.05
N SER A 421 -11.33 -0.58 5.15
CA SER A 421 -11.28 -1.47 4.00
C SER A 421 -12.65 -1.45 3.30
N LEU A 422 -13.74 -1.83 3.98
CA LEU A 422 -15.06 -1.94 3.36
C LEU A 422 -15.64 -0.60 2.88
N LEU A 423 -15.69 0.40 3.77
CA LEU A 423 -16.32 1.69 3.47
C LEU A 423 -15.36 2.66 2.80
N GLY A 424 -14.11 2.71 3.24
CA GLY A 424 -13.12 3.59 2.63
C GLY A 424 -12.77 3.16 1.21
N GLN A 425 -12.54 1.87 0.93
CA GLN A 425 -12.25 1.44 -0.45
C GLN A 425 -13.43 1.57 -1.39
N SER A 426 -14.66 1.74 -0.90
CA SER A 426 -15.83 1.97 -1.77
C SER A 426 -15.70 3.21 -2.64
N GLY A 427 -14.83 4.16 -2.28
CA GLY A 427 -14.49 5.31 -3.13
C GLY A 427 -13.86 4.91 -4.47
N THR A 428 -13.21 3.75 -4.56
CA THR A 428 -12.68 3.22 -5.84
C THR A 428 -13.78 3.01 -6.88
N LEU A 429 -14.99 2.61 -6.47
CA LEU A 429 -16.15 2.43 -7.36
C LEU A 429 -16.57 3.75 -7.99
N LEU A 430 -16.51 4.83 -7.22
CA LEU A 430 -16.76 6.17 -7.74
C LEU A 430 -15.59 6.59 -8.65
N GLY A 431 -14.35 6.45 -8.19
CA GLY A 431 -13.14 6.83 -8.93
C GLY A 431 -13.05 6.22 -10.34
N THR A 432 -13.46 4.96 -10.54
CA THR A 432 -13.48 4.33 -11.87
C THR A 432 -14.51 4.90 -12.83
N ASN A 433 -15.49 5.66 -12.33
CA ASN A 433 -16.62 6.22 -13.09
C ASN A 433 -16.57 7.75 -13.24
N VAL A 434 -15.53 8.39 -12.70
CA VAL A 434 -15.45 9.85 -12.56
C VAL A 434 -14.94 10.57 -13.83
N PHE A 435 -14.44 9.84 -14.83
CA PHE A 435 -13.92 10.38 -16.10
C PHE A 435 -14.73 9.89 -17.32
N PRO A 436 -15.97 10.38 -17.53
CA PRO A 436 -16.79 9.96 -18.67
C PRO A 436 -16.26 10.52 -20.00
N ASP A 437 -16.35 9.73 -21.07
CA ASP A 437 -15.93 10.12 -22.43
C ASP A 437 -16.64 11.39 -22.94
N SER A 438 -17.83 11.71 -22.41
CA SER A 438 -18.60 12.91 -22.77
C SER A 438 -17.91 14.23 -22.38
N GLU A 439 -16.90 14.19 -21.50
CA GLU A 439 -16.19 15.39 -21.02
C GLU A 439 -14.79 15.56 -21.61
N ARG A 440 -14.46 14.75 -22.62
CA ARG A 440 -13.23 14.92 -23.38
C ARG A 440 -13.17 16.31 -24.02
N PRO A 441 -11.98 16.92 -24.14
CA PRO A 441 -10.65 16.42 -23.75
C PRO A 441 -10.17 16.88 -22.34
N ARG A 442 -11.03 17.56 -21.58
CA ARG A 442 -10.62 18.24 -20.34
C ARG A 442 -11.01 17.50 -19.06
N PHE A 443 -12.07 16.69 -19.10
CA PHE A 443 -12.57 15.92 -17.96
C PHE A 443 -12.75 16.75 -16.69
N ILE A 444 -13.30 17.97 -16.82
CA ILE A 444 -13.32 18.95 -15.72
C ILE A 444 -14.04 18.39 -14.49
N LYS A 445 -15.19 17.72 -14.63
CA LYS A 445 -15.89 17.18 -13.46
C LYS A 445 -15.03 16.14 -12.75
N GLY A 446 -14.33 15.31 -13.53
CA GLY A 446 -13.44 14.29 -12.99
C GLY A 446 -12.26 14.84 -12.19
N GLN A 447 -11.79 16.03 -12.55
CA GLN A 447 -10.69 16.72 -11.84
C GLN A 447 -11.17 17.51 -10.60
N THR A 448 -12.47 17.76 -10.47
CA THR A 448 -13.04 18.59 -9.39
C THR A 448 -13.72 17.79 -8.27
N ILE A 449 -13.90 16.48 -8.47
CA ILE A 449 -14.42 15.52 -7.48
C ILE A 449 -13.24 15.00 -6.66
#